data_AF-V4U5G9-F1
#
_entry.id   AF-V4U5G9-F1
#
_cell.length_a   1.000
_cell.length_b   1.000
_cell.length_c   1.000
_cell.angle_alpha   90.00
_cell.angle_beta   90.00
_cell.angle_gamma   90.00
#
_symmetry.space_group_name_H-M   'P 1'
#
loop_
_entity.id
_entity.type
_entity.pdbx_description
1 polymer ?
#
loop_
_entity_poly.entity_id
_entity_poly.type
_entity_poly.pdbx_seq_one_letter_code
_entity_poly.pdbx_strand_id
1 'polypeptide(L)' 'MSKSCKGLAMELVKCLSESDCVKVEKRSFRECAGEKSPCIPSECVGLRETYFNCKRGQACSLFSSFHICFLFLLTSSENL' A
#
# COMPACT_ATOMS: atom_id res chain seq x y z
N MET A 1 -11.23 -7.80 13.49
CA MET A 1 -12.08 -7.57 12.31
C MET A 1 -11.21 -7.61 11.07
N SER A 2 -11.35 -8.65 10.24
CA SER A 2 -10.60 -8.78 8.99
C SER A 2 -11.08 -7.72 8.01
N LYS A 3 -10.50 -6.52 8.01
CA LYS A 3 -10.82 -5.51 6.99
C LYS A 3 -10.40 -6.11 5.65
N SER A 4 -11.37 -6.31 4.76
CA SER A 4 -11.10 -6.73 3.38
C SER A 4 -10.15 -5.73 2.71
N CYS A 5 -9.37 -6.16 1.70
CA CYS A 5 -8.43 -5.25 1.01
C CYS A 5 -9.11 -4.01 0.44
N LYS A 6 -10.42 -4.10 0.14
CA LYS A 6 -11.26 -2.96 -0.24
C LYS A 6 -11.42 -1.93 0.89
N GLY A 7 -11.58 -2.37 2.13
CA GLY A 7 -11.65 -1.49 3.30
C GLY A 7 -10.32 -0.80 3.59
N LEU A 8 -9.20 -1.51 3.42
CA LEU A 8 -7.86 -0.92 3.51
C LEU A 8 -7.63 0.13 2.41
N ALA A 9 -8.12 -0.11 1.19
CA ALA A 9 -8.05 0.87 0.11
C ALA A 9 -8.81 2.17 0.46
N MET A 10 -10.01 2.06 1.04
CA MET A 10 -10.82 3.21 1.42
C MET A 10 -10.15 4.02 2.54
N GLU A 11 -9.56 3.36 3.54
CA GLU A 11 -8.78 4.01 4.60
C GLU A 11 -7.55 4.71 4.05
N LEU A 12 -6.81 4.04 3.15
CA LEU A 12 -5.65 4.65 2.51
C LEU A 12 -6.04 5.90 1.71
N VAL A 13 -7.12 5.85 0.93
CA VAL A 13 -7.62 7.01 0.18
C VAL A 13 -8.02 8.14 1.11
N LYS A 14 -8.70 7.84 2.23
CA LYS A 14 -9.08 8.84 3.23
C LYS A 14 -7.85 9.53 3.81
N CYS A 15 -6.85 8.74 4.21
CA CYS A 15 -5.60 9.24 4.78
C CYS A 15 -4.83 10.11 3.77
N LEU A 16 -4.70 9.64 2.52
CA LEU A 16 -4.08 10.40 1.43
C LEU A 16 -4.84 11.70 1.11
N SER A 17 -6.17 11.71 1.28
CA SER A 17 -6.99 12.91 1.04
C SER A 17 -6.70 14.01 2.05
N GLU A 18 -6.19 13.64 3.22
CA GLU A 18 -5.80 14.59 4.25
C GLU A 18 -4.33 15.05 4.10
N SER A 19 -3.55 14.31 3.31
CA SER A 19 -2.11 14.49 3.08
C SER A 19 -1.79 15.59 2.06
N ASP A 20 -0.59 16.15 2.14
CA ASP A 20 -0.14 17.22 1.25
C ASP A 20 0.02 16.76 -0.21
N CYS A 21 0.29 15.47 -0.45
CA CYS A 21 0.38 14.95 -1.82
C CYS A 21 -0.93 15.12 -2.63
N VAL A 22 -2.09 15.02 -1.99
CA VAL A 22 -3.38 15.23 -2.66
C VAL A 22 -3.85 16.67 -2.48
N LYS A 23 -3.68 17.25 -1.29
CA LYS A 23 -4.15 18.62 -1.01
C LYS A 23 -3.31 19.72 -1.67
N VAL A 24 -1.99 19.59 -1.60
CA VAL A 24 -1.02 20.61 -2.07
C VAL A 24 -0.62 20.31 -3.51
N GLU A 25 -0.10 19.11 -3.74
CA GLU A 25 0.42 18.68 -5.05
C GLU A 25 -0.70 18.34 -6.06
N LYS A 26 -1.97 18.21 -5.61
CA LYS A 26 -3.14 17.82 -6.43
C LYS A 26 -2.90 16.56 -7.27
N ARG A 27 -2.03 15.67 -6.79
CA ARG A 27 -1.74 14.40 -7.45
C ARG A 27 -2.88 13.43 -7.21
N SER A 28 -2.96 12.42 -8.07
CA SER A 28 -3.93 11.34 -7.87
C SER A 28 -3.53 10.47 -6.67
N PHE A 29 -4.52 9.91 -5.97
CA PHE A 29 -4.28 8.98 -4.85
C PHE A 29 -3.34 7.83 -5.21
N ARG A 30 -3.36 7.38 -6.47
CA ARG A 30 -2.53 6.29 -6.95
C ARG A 30 -1.06 6.69 -7.08
N GLU A 31 -0.80 7.94 -7.50
CA GLU A 31 0.55 8.52 -7.50
C GLU A 31 1.05 8.63 -6.05
N CYS A 32 0.24 9.23 -5.18
CA CYS A 32 0.58 9.41 -3.76
C CYS A 32 0.77 8.09 -3.00
N ALA A 33 0.04 7.03 -3.37
CA ALA A 33 0.21 5.72 -2.79
C ALA A 33 1.51 5.04 -3.26
N GLY A 34 1.95 5.28 -4.49
CA GLY A 34 3.20 4.71 -5.03
C GLY A 34 4.45 5.47 -4.62
N GLU A 35 4.30 6.73 -4.22
CA GLU A 35 5.42 7.62 -3.95
C GLU A 35 5.84 7.59 -2.47
N LYS A 36 7.16 7.60 -2.22
CA LYS A 36 7.75 7.63 -0.86
C LYS A 36 8.14 9.05 -0.45
N SER A 37 7.35 10.02 -0.90
CA SER A 37 7.57 11.43 -0.58
C SER A 37 7.28 11.70 0.91
N PRO A 38 8.00 12.65 1.53
CA PRO A 38 7.74 13.07 2.91
C PRO A 38 6.38 13.75 3.10
N CYS A 39 5.66 14.04 2.00
CA CYS A 39 4.31 14.62 1.99
C CYS A 39 3.21 13.65 2.47
N ILE A 40 3.53 12.38 2.69
CA ILE A 40 2.61 11.37 3.20
C ILE A 40 2.94 11.09 4.67
N PRO A 41 1.98 11.24 5.61
CA PRO A 41 2.23 10.95 7.01
C PRO A 41 2.48 9.44 7.21
N SER A 42 3.29 9.11 8.21
CA SER A 42 3.68 7.74 8.55
C SER A 42 2.47 6.81 8.80
N GLU A 43 1.36 7.35 9.27
CA GLU A 43 0.10 6.62 9.43
C GLU A 43 -0.45 6.10 8.09
N CYS A 44 -0.44 6.93 7.03
CA CYS A 44 -0.84 6.50 5.70
C CYS A 44 0.14 5.49 5.09
N VAL A 45 1.43 5.59 5.44
CA VAL A 45 2.45 4.62 4.99
C VAL A 45 2.16 3.23 5.57
N GLY A 46 1.77 3.14 6.84
CA GLY A 46 1.36 1.86 7.44
C GLY A 46 0.11 1.27 6.78
N LEU A 47 -0.89 2.10 6.44
CA LEU A 47 -2.07 1.67 5.69
C LEU A 47 -1.70 1.19 4.28
N ARG A 48 -0.76 1.88 3.63
CA ARG A 48 -0.23 1.50 2.31
C ARG A 48 0.41 0.11 2.39
N GLU A 49 1.33 -0.10 3.31
CA GLU A 49 1.97 -1.40 3.49
C GLU A 49 0.94 -2.48 3.78
N THR A 50 -0.03 -2.22 4.66
CA THR A 50 -1.08 -3.19 4.98
C THR A 50 -1.96 -3.49 3.76
N TYR A 51 -2.32 -2.48 2.96
CA TYR A 51 -3.08 -2.65 1.71
C TYR A 51 -2.29 -3.47 0.68
N PHE A 52 -1.01 -3.15 0.48
CA PHE A 52 -0.13 -3.92 -0.42
C PHE A 52 0.07 -5.34 0.08
N ASN A 53 0.27 -5.55 1.39
CA ASN A 53 0.33 -6.88 1.99
C ASN A 53 -0.99 -7.64 1.83
N CYS A 54 -2.12 -6.98 1.94
CA CYS A 54 -3.43 -7.59 1.68
C CYS A 54 -3.57 -8.00 0.20
N LYS A 55 -3.15 -7.13 -0.73
CA LYS A 55 -3.16 -7.40 -2.16
C LYS A 55 -2.17 -8.51 -2.55
N ARG A 56 -0.98 -8.54 -1.93
CA ARG A 56 0.06 -9.57 -2.09
C ARG A 56 -0.36 -10.89 -1.46
N GLY A 57 -1.01 -10.87 -0.29
CA GLY A 57 -1.54 -12.06 0.37
C GLY A 57 -2.59 -12.77 -0.47
N GLN A 58 -3.46 -12.01 -1.15
CA GLN A 58 -4.37 -12.58 -2.17
C GLN A 58 -3.63 -13.17 -3.38
N ALA A 59 -2.43 -12.69 -3.71
CA ALA A 59 -1.61 -13.25 -4.79
C ALA A 59 -0.82 -14.50 -4.32
N CYS A 60 -0.32 -14.53 -3.08
CA CYS A 60 0.40 -15.67 -2.54
C CYS A 60 -0.51 -16.88 -2.24
N SER A 61 -1.81 -16.70 -2.01
CA SER A 61 -2.73 -17.84 -1.86
C SER A 61 -2.86 -18.69 -3.13
N LEU A 62 -2.43 -18.21 -4.30
CA LEU A 62 -2.33 -19.02 -5.52
C LEU A 62 -0.99 -19.74 -5.68
N PHE A 63 0.07 -19.33 -4.97
CA PHE A 63 1.39 -19.95 -5.07
C PHE A 63 1.60 -20.87 -3.86
N SER A 64 1.35 -22.17 -4.05
CA SER A 64 1.60 -23.21 -3.04
C SER A 64 3.07 -23.31 -2.60
N SER A 65 4.01 -22.62 -3.26
CA SER A 65 5.43 -22.58 -2.89
C SER A 65 5.80 -21.30 -2.15
N PHE A 66 6.08 -21.46 -0.85
CA PHE A 66 6.59 -20.43 0.08
C PHE A 66 7.77 -19.61 -0.49
N HIS A 67 8.60 -20.23 -1.34
CA HIS A 67 9.78 -19.62 -1.95
C HIS A 67 9.47 -18.48 -2.93
N ILE A 68 8.40 -18.58 -3.71
CA ILE A 68 7.99 -17.53 -4.67
C ILE A 68 7.42 -16.32 -3.93
N CYS A 69 6.68 -16.55 -2.84
CA CYS A 69 6.16 -15.46 -2.02
C CYS A 69 7.30 -14.66 -1.35
N PHE A 70 8.38 -15.33 -0.92
CA PHE A 70 9.56 -14.68 -0.31
C PHE A 70 10.34 -13.82 -1.33
N LEU A 71 10.58 -14.33 -2.53
CA LEU A 71 11.23 -13.56 -3.61
C LEU A 71 10.41 -12.32 -4.02
N PHE A 72 9.08 -12.47 -4.09
CA PHE A 72 8.19 -11.33 -4.37
C PHE A 72 8.20 -10.28 -3.24
N LEU A 73 8.32 -10.70 -1.98
CA LEU A 73 8.47 -9.80 -0.85
C LEU A 73 9.83 -9.07 -0.89
N LEU A 74 10.92 -9.77 -1.21
CA LEU A 74 12.25 -9.15 -1.36
C LEU A 74 12.26 -8.12 -2.49
N THR A 75 11.77 -8.47 -3.68
CA THR A 75 11.75 -7.52 -4.82
C THR A 75 10.85 -6.31 -4.55
N SER A 76 9.77 -6.52 -3.79
CA SER A 76 8.91 -5.44 -3.31
C SER A 76 9.51 -4.57 -2.21
N SER A 77 10.51 -5.07 -1.48
CA SER A 77 11.26 -4.32 -0.47
C SER A 77 12.37 -3.47 -1.10
N GLU A 78 12.89 -3.85 -2.27
CA GLU A 78 13.91 -3.08 -3.01
C GLU A 78 13.30 -1.94 -3.85
N ASN A 79 12.00 -2.02 -4.18
CA ASN A 79 11.27 -0.98 -4.93
C ASN A 79 10.45 -0.05 -4.03
N LEU A 80 10.76 0.00 -2.73
CA LEU A 80 10.21 0.95 -1.78
C LEU A 80 11.31 1.90 -1.30
#